data_AF-A0AAV8XQT6-F1
#
_entry.id   AF-A0AAV8XQT6-F1
#
_cell.length_a   1.000
_cell.length_b   1.000
_cell.length_c   1.000
_cell.angle_alpha   90.00
_cell.angle_beta   90.00
_cell.angle_gamma   90.00
#
_symmetry.space_group_name_H-M   'P 1'
#
loop_
_entity.id
_entity.type
_entity.pdbx_description
1 polymer ?
#
loop_
_entity_poly.entity_id
_entity_poly.type
_entity_poly.pdbx_seq_one_letter_code
_entity_poly.pdbx_strand_id
1 'polypeptide(L)'
;MLEGFLEVAWVRAEDQTILSLHTKVVTHNNRVSVTHDDLETWKLRIRPVKESDRGCYLCQINTPVLKSQRGCLDVFEAHRSADHTKSDPPAFYPDSDSLKYIVDIIWLNARKR
;
A
#
# COMPACT_ATOMS: atom_id res chain seq x y z
N MET A 1 -23.59 -26.19 1.93
CA MET A 1 -23.66 -24.86 1.27
C MET A 1 -22.42 -24.13 1.72
N LEU A 2 -21.36 -24.13 0.91
CA LEU A 2 -20.09 -23.51 1.28
C LEU A 2 -20.28 -22.01 1.13
N GLU A 3 -20.40 -21.28 2.24
CA GLU A 3 -20.13 -19.85 2.22
C GLU A 3 -18.67 -19.69 1.80
N GLY A 4 -18.45 -19.39 0.52
CA GLY A 4 -17.12 -19.07 0.01
C GLY A 4 -16.64 -17.85 0.77
N PHE A 5 -15.61 -18.02 1.61
CA PHE A 5 -14.99 -16.91 2.30
C PHE A 5 -14.61 -15.85 1.26
N LEU A 6 -15.17 -14.65 1.39
CA LEU A 6 -14.78 -13.52 0.56
C LEU A 6 -13.32 -13.20 0.87
N GLU A 7 -12.42 -13.64 -0.01
CA GLU A 7 -10.99 -13.42 0.16
C GLU A 7 -10.60 -12.09 -0.47
N VAL A 8 -9.97 -11.23 0.34
CA VAL A 8 -9.35 -9.99 -0.12
C VAL A 8 -8.02 -10.31 -0.79
N ALA A 9 -7.78 -9.75 -1.97
CA ALA A 9 -6.50 -9.82 -2.67
C ALA A 9 -5.92 -8.42 -2.83
N TRP A 10 -4.61 -8.28 -2.59
CA TRP A 10 -3.87 -7.08 -2.96
C TRP A 10 -3.17 -7.32 -4.29
N VAL A 11 -3.37 -6.42 -5.25
CA VAL A 11 -2.90 -6.57 -6.63
C VAL A 11 -2.22 -5.30 -7.09
N ARG A 12 -1.07 -5.39 -7.77
CA ARG A 12 -0.45 -4.26 -8.45
C ARG A 12 -1.25 -3.95 -9.72
N ALA A 13 -1.75 -2.73 -9.85
CA ALA A 13 -2.74 -2.39 -10.88
C ALA A 13 -2.15 -2.42 -12.31
N GLU A 14 -0.88 -2.05 -12.44
CA GLU A 14 -0.18 -1.94 -13.73
C GLU A 14 -0.10 -3.27 -14.48
N ASP A 15 0.30 -4.34 -13.78
CA ASP A 15 0.65 -5.64 -14.36
C ASP A 15 -0.23 -6.78 -13.83
N GLN A 16 -1.24 -6.45 -13.01
CA GLN A 16 -2.12 -7.42 -12.33
C GLN A 16 -1.35 -8.43 -11.45
N THR A 17 -0.16 -8.09 -10.96
CA THR A 17 0.61 -8.96 -10.06
C THR A 17 -0.10 -9.10 -8.72
N ILE A 18 -0.44 -10.33 -8.35
CA ILE A 18 -1.01 -10.64 -7.02
C ILE A 18 0.10 -10.54 -5.97
N LEU A 19 -0.10 -9.70 -4.97
CA LEU A 19 0.82 -9.48 -3.86
C LEU A 19 0.46 -10.35 -2.67
N SER A 20 -0.84 -10.50 -2.38
CA SER A 20 -1.35 -11.34 -1.31
C SER A 20 -2.74 -11.88 -1.62
N LEU A 21 -3.08 -12.97 -0.95
CA LEU A 21 -4.42 -13.53 -0.87
C LEU A 21 -4.78 -13.68 0.61
N HIS A 22 -5.88 -13.07 1.02
CA HIS A 22 -6.25 -12.92 2.42
C HIS A 22 -5.07 -12.34 3.23
N THR A 23 -4.67 -12.99 4.31
CA THR A 23 -3.53 -12.59 5.15
C THR A 23 -2.18 -13.15 4.67
N LYS A 24 -2.17 -13.95 3.60
CA LYS A 24 -0.96 -14.61 3.08
C LYS A 24 -0.33 -13.79 1.95
N VAL A 25 0.91 -13.37 2.16
CA VAL A 25 1.75 -12.79 1.10
C VAL A 25 2.17 -13.90 0.12
N VAL A 26 2.01 -13.65 -1.19
CA VAL A 26 2.35 -14.61 -2.26
C VAL A 26 3.46 -14.10 -3.18
N THR A 27 3.73 -12.79 -3.18
CA THR A 27 4.88 -12.22 -3.88
C THR A 27 6.21 -12.62 -3.24
N HIS A 28 7.27 -12.70 -4.04
CA HIS A 28 8.65 -12.88 -3.57
C HIS A 28 9.27 -11.61 -2.98
N ASN A 29 8.56 -10.47 -3.01
CA ASN A 29 9.04 -9.23 -2.43
C ASN A 29 8.89 -9.24 -0.90
N ASN A 30 9.97 -9.59 -0.18
CA ASN A 30 10.01 -9.66 1.29
C ASN A 30 9.71 -8.34 2.02
N ARG A 31 9.57 -7.22 1.31
CA ARG A 31 9.19 -5.91 1.86
C ARG A 31 7.68 -5.76 2.00
N VAL A 32 6.92 -6.65 1.37
CA VAL A 32 5.45 -6.66 1.38
C VAL A 32 4.95 -7.45 2.59
N SER A 33 4.02 -6.86 3.32
CA SER A 33 3.28 -7.51 4.41
C SER A 33 1.82 -7.07 4.38
N VAL A 34 0.95 -7.88 4.97
CA VAL A 34 -0.48 -7.59 5.04
C VAL A 34 -0.97 -7.78 6.47
N THR A 35 -1.84 -6.88 6.92
CA THR A 35 -2.51 -6.99 8.22
C THR A 35 -4.02 -6.86 8.04
N HIS A 36 -4.77 -7.58 8.86
CA HIS A 36 -6.21 -7.46 9.00
C HIS A 36 -6.52 -7.20 10.48
N ASP A 37 -7.23 -6.12 10.79
CA ASP A 37 -7.61 -5.76 12.17
C ASP A 37 -9.07 -6.09 12.50
N ASP A 38 -9.40 -6.01 13.79
CA ASP A 38 -10.74 -6.34 14.32
C ASP A 38 -11.86 -5.45 13.77
N LEU A 39 -11.53 -4.32 13.15
CA LEU A 39 -12.48 -3.40 12.50
C LEU A 39 -12.77 -3.79 11.04
N GLU A 40 -12.39 -5.01 10.62
CA GLU A 40 -12.46 -5.50 9.24
C GLU A 40 -11.65 -4.64 8.26
N THR A 41 -10.54 -4.06 8.73
CA THR A 41 -9.66 -3.24 7.92
C THR A 41 -8.51 -4.06 7.37
N TRP A 42 -8.34 -4.04 6.05
CA TRP A 42 -7.23 -4.68 5.36
C TRP A 42 -6.17 -3.64 5.03
N LYS A 43 -4.90 -3.95 5.32
CA LYS A 43 -3.78 -3.05 5.05
C LYS A 43 -2.68 -3.77 4.29
N LEU A 44 -2.27 -3.22 3.16
CA LEU A 44 -1.04 -3.60 2.47
C LEU A 44 0.07 -2.68 2.92
N ARG A 45 1.18 -3.27 3.35
CA ARG A 45 2.33 -2.53 3.86
C ARG A 45 3.57 -2.87 3.04
N ILE A 46 4.26 -1.84 2.56
CA ILE A 46 5.56 -1.97 1.88
C ILE A 46 6.61 -1.25 2.72
N ARG A 47 7.65 -1.97 3.18
CA ARG A 47 8.77 -1.37 3.93
C ARG A 47 10.09 -2.11 3.71
N PRO A 48 11.21 -1.39 3.45
CA PRO A 48 11.26 0.03 3.08
C PRO A 48 10.73 0.23 1.67
N VAL A 49 10.10 1.37 1.39
CA VAL A 49 9.67 1.71 0.02
C VAL A 49 10.88 2.10 -0.84
N LYS A 50 10.79 1.76 -2.13
CA LYS A 50 11.72 2.11 -3.20
C LYS A 50 10.97 2.89 -4.28
N GLU A 51 11.68 3.67 -5.09
CA GLU A 51 11.09 4.39 -6.23
C GLU A 51 10.28 3.46 -7.15
N SER A 52 10.77 2.22 -7.35
CA SER A 52 10.09 1.18 -8.14
C SER A 52 8.72 0.75 -7.60
N ASP A 53 8.40 1.04 -6.34
CA ASP A 53 7.09 0.72 -5.76
C ASP A 53 6.02 1.77 -6.10
N ARG A 54 6.43 2.91 -6.66
CA ARG A 54 5.53 3.93 -7.21
C ARG A 54 4.53 3.26 -8.16
N GLY A 55 3.26 3.65 -8.03
CA GLY A 55 2.19 3.13 -8.85
C GLY A 55 0.93 2.87 -8.06
N CYS A 56 -0.06 2.28 -8.73
CA CYS A 56 -1.35 2.01 -8.12
C CYS A 56 -1.51 0.53 -7.77
N TYR A 57 -2.26 0.29 -6.70
CA TYR A 57 -2.57 -1.00 -6.14
C TYR A 57 -4.09 -1.11 -6.00
N LEU A 58 -4.59 -2.33 -6.14
CA LEU A 58 -5.99 -2.67 -6.01
C LEU A 58 -6.14 -3.56 -4.79
N CYS A 59 -7.13 -3.25 -3.97
CA CYS A 59 -7.71 -4.21 -3.05
C CYS A 59 -8.93 -4.81 -3.74
N GLN A 60 -8.97 -6.12 -3.94
CA GLN A 60 -10.00 -6.83 -4.69
C GLN A 60 -10.70 -7.87 -3.82
N ILE A 61 -12.00 -8.08 -4.04
CA ILE A 61 -12.73 -9.24 -3.51
C ILE A 61 -13.34 -10.00 -4.69
N ASN A 62 -13.07 -11.30 -4.71
CA ASN A 62 -13.67 -12.23 -5.65
C ASN A 62 -15.11 -12.54 -5.21
N THR A 63 -16.05 -11.69 -5.61
CA THR A 63 -17.49 -11.99 -5.60
C THR A 63 -17.98 -12.20 -7.05
N PRO A 64 -19.22 -12.68 -7.28
CA PRO A 64 -19.80 -12.77 -8.63
C PRO A 64 -19.71 -11.46 -9.43
N VAL A 65 -19.66 -10.32 -8.73
CA VAL A 65 -19.26 -9.03 -9.30
C VAL A 65 -17.95 -8.61 -8.64
N LEU A 66 -16.88 -8.45 -9.43
CA LEU A 66 -15.59 -8.02 -8.89
C LEU A 66 -15.75 -6.66 -8.18
N LYS A 67 -15.39 -6.63 -6.89
CA LYS A 67 -15.35 -5.40 -6.11
C LYS A 67 -13.91 -5.00 -5.91
N SER A 68 -13.56 -3.77 -6.24
CA SER A 68 -12.19 -3.29 -6.10
C SER A 68 -12.10 -1.83 -5.65
N GLN A 69 -11.09 -1.55 -4.83
CA GLN A 69 -10.69 -0.19 -4.45
C GLN A 69 -9.24 0.06 -4.88
N ARG A 70 -8.98 1.22 -5.49
CA ARG A 70 -7.65 1.62 -5.97
C ARG A 70 -7.00 2.61 -5.00
N GLY A 71 -5.73 2.40 -4.68
CA GLY A 71 -4.88 3.35 -3.98
C GLY A 71 -3.54 3.50 -4.72
N CYS A 72 -3.01 4.73 -4.84
CA CYS A 72 -1.77 5.00 -5.54
C CYS A 72 -0.68 5.51 -4.60
N LEU A 73 0.52 4.96 -4.74
CA LEU A 73 1.72 5.28 -3.99
C LEU A 73 2.61 6.22 -4.81
N ASP A 74 2.93 7.37 -4.23
CA ASP A 74 3.97 8.28 -4.68
C ASP A 74 5.20 8.16 -3.76
N VAL A 75 6.41 8.19 -4.34
CA VAL A 75 7.67 7.95 -3.63
C VAL A 75 8.64 9.08 -3.89
N PHE A 76 8.86 9.94 -2.89
CA PHE A 76 9.78 11.07 -2.99
C PHE A 76 11.13 10.71 -2.37
N GLU A 77 12.22 10.96 -3.08
CA GLU A 77 13.55 10.92 -2.48
C GLU A 77 13.82 12.23 -1.76
N ALA A 78 14.20 12.14 -0.49
CA ALA A 78 14.70 13.30 0.25
C ALA A 78 16.07 13.69 -0.32
N HIS A 79 16.10 14.62 -1.26
CA HIS A 79 17.34 15.26 -1.70
C HIS A 79 17.84 16.18 -0.59
N ARG A 80 18.85 15.75 0.17
CA ARG A 80 19.66 16.68 0.95
C ARG A 80 20.51 17.49 -0.02
N SER A 81 20.02 18.67 -0.41
CA SER A 81 20.90 19.70 -0.98
C SER A 81 21.74 20.26 0.17
N ALA A 82 22.99 19.80 0.28
CA ALA A 82 24.00 20.50 1.05
C ALA A 82 24.48 21.69 0.22
N ASP A 83 23.63 22.70 0.02
CA ASP A 83 24.11 24.01 -0.40
C ASP A 83 23.58 25.06 0.56
N HIS A 84 24.51 25.69 1.26
CA HIS A 84 24.25 26.57 2.38
C HIS A 84 24.15 28.00 1.85
N THR A 85 23.15 28.33 1.04
CA THR A 85 22.79 29.73 0.80
C THR A 85 21.36 29.92 0.28
N LYS A 86 20.64 30.82 0.95
CA LYS A 86 19.35 31.47 0.60
C LYS A 86 18.06 30.80 1.08
N SER A 87 17.68 31.20 2.30
CA SER A 87 16.41 31.89 2.62
C SER A 87 15.14 31.57 1.81
N ASP A 88 14.78 30.30 1.69
CA ASP A 88 13.38 29.92 1.50
C ASP A 88 12.83 29.40 2.85
N PRO A 89 11.63 29.83 3.29
CA PRO A 89 11.03 29.26 4.49
C PRO A 89 10.82 27.76 4.25
N PRO A 90 11.11 26.89 5.24
CA PRO A 90 10.89 25.47 5.07
C PRO A 90 9.39 25.26 4.81
N ALA A 91 9.05 24.81 3.59
CA ALA A 91 7.83 24.04 3.40
C ALA A 91 7.81 23.02 4.53
N PHE A 92 6.68 22.88 5.22
CA PHE A 92 6.51 21.94 6.33
C PHE A 92 6.86 20.53 5.84
N TYR A 93 8.13 20.16 5.95
CA TYR A 93 8.64 18.82 5.69
C TYR A 93 8.47 18.09 7.02
N PRO A 94 7.46 17.22 7.17
CA PRO A 94 7.39 16.37 8.36
C PRO A 94 8.71 15.58 8.44
N ASP A 95 9.31 15.58 9.62
CA ASP A 95 10.69 15.19 9.93
C ASP A 95 11.37 14.21 8.96
N SER A 96 12.49 14.68 8.41
CA SER A 96 13.26 14.09 7.30
C SER A 96 13.94 12.75 7.60
N ASP A 97 13.92 12.24 8.84
CA ASP A 97 14.64 11.01 9.22
C ASP A 97 13.75 9.85 9.66
N SER A 98 12.47 10.09 9.97
CA SER A 98 11.55 9.03 10.44
C SER A 98 10.70 8.40 9.33
N LEU A 99 10.66 9.05 8.16
CA LEU A 99 9.70 8.78 7.09
C LEU A 99 10.36 8.21 5.83
N LYS A 100 11.48 7.47 5.89
CA LYS A 100 11.88 6.55 4.79
C LYS A 100 10.99 5.29 4.71
N TYR A 101 9.69 5.60 4.72
CA TYR A 101 8.55 5.10 3.97
C TYR A 101 8.12 3.67 4.26
N ILE A 102 7.24 3.57 5.25
CA ILE A 102 6.15 2.62 5.27
C ILE A 102 4.99 3.28 4.52
N VAL A 103 4.40 2.61 3.55
CA VAL A 103 3.07 2.98 3.07
C VAL A 103 2.08 1.88 3.42
N ASP A 104 1.00 2.28 4.09
CA ASP A 104 -0.15 1.43 4.38
C ASP A 104 -1.28 1.82 3.42
N ILE A 105 -1.61 0.94 2.47
CA ILE A 105 -2.82 1.09 1.64
C ILE A 105 -3.96 0.40 2.38
N ILE A 106 -5.05 1.12 2.67
CA ILE A 106 -6.09 0.70 3.61
C ILE A 106 -7.42 0.48 2.88
N TRP A 107 -8.04 -0.68 3.12
CA TRP A 107 -9.44 -0.95 2.75
C TRP A 107 -10.29 -1.22 3.99
N LEU A 108 -11.23 -0.31 4.27
CA LEU A 108 -12.19 -0.45 5.37
C LEU A 108 -13.37 -1.33 4.94
N ASN A 109 -13.64 -2.36 5.74
CA ASN A 109 -14.81 -3.22 5.65
C ASN A 109 -14.99 -3.88 4.28
N ALA A 110 -14.24 -4.97 4.06
CA ALA A 110 -14.33 -5.80 2.86
C ALA A 110 -15.74 -6.36 2.61
N ARG A 111 -16.59 -6.54 3.63
CA ARG A 111 -17.91 -7.18 3.47
C ARG A 111 -19.01 -6.24 2.95
N LYS A 112 -18.91 -4.92 3.15
CA LYS A 112 -20.04 -3.98 3.02
C LYS A 112 -20.12 -3.15 1.74
N ARG A 113 -19.15 -3.19 0.84
CA ARG A 113 -19.25 -2.52 -0.47
C ARG A 113 -19.40 -3.53 -1.57
#